data_AF-A0A6P1GF17-F1
#
_entry.id   AF-A0A6P1GF17-F1
#
_cell.length_a   1.000
_cell.length_b   1.000
_cell.length_c   1.000
_cell.angle_alpha   90.00
_cell.angle_beta   90.00
_cell.angle_gamma   90.00
#
_symmetry.space_group_name_H-M   'P 1'
#
loop_
_entity.id
_entity.type
_entity.pdbx_description
1 polymer ?
#
loop_
_entity_poly.entity_id
_entity_poly.type
_entity_poly.pdbx_seq_one_letter_code
_entity_poly.pdbx_strand_id
1 'polypeptide(L)'
;MATPAQLRQASFIATDNQVPASLNTNMAKNTSTIQDKTLPEKHTQTLMGELVPVVTSITAEATKNRPGQPTKRTEELVEEICSRLECGQALLMICNDPAMPGYRTVMEWQRRDQTLRNRFNDAREEGAYALDDVAELIARKIPGFATGDYRYDDMLVGVLAQRKRYANRKRFTEKVQVEITDQRVFLLPPDAIDGQGY
;
A
#
# COMPACT_ATOMS: atom_id res chain seq x y z
N MET A 1 25.50 7.41 -62.36
CA MET A 1 24.62 7.11 -63.50
C MET A 1 23.29 6.66 -62.94
N ALA A 2 22.29 7.56 -62.97
CA ALA A 2 20.95 7.36 -62.44
C ALA A 2 19.95 7.84 -63.51
N THR A 3 19.03 6.98 -63.94
CA THR A 3 17.88 7.29 -64.83
C THR A 3 16.99 6.02 -64.96
N PRO A 4 15.69 6.11 -65.33
CA PRO A 4 14.59 6.02 -64.37
C PRO A 4 13.38 5.19 -64.90
N ALA A 5 12.20 5.38 -64.27
CA ALA A 5 10.85 5.06 -64.77
C ALA A 5 10.44 3.57 -64.62
N GLN A 6 9.27 3.22 -64.06
CA GLN A 6 7.94 3.76 -64.35
C GLN A 6 6.95 3.60 -63.18
N LEU A 7 6.11 4.63 -63.00
CA LEU A 7 4.86 4.63 -62.25
C LEU A 7 3.90 3.53 -62.74
N ARG A 8 3.14 2.94 -61.80
CA ARG A 8 1.72 2.64 -62.02
C ARG A 8 0.90 3.05 -60.80
N GLN A 9 0.19 4.16 -60.97
CA GLN A 9 -1.04 4.46 -60.24
C GLN A 9 -2.17 3.59 -60.82
N ALA A 10 -2.99 3.00 -59.94
CA ALA A 10 -4.38 2.59 -60.14
C ALA A 10 -4.77 1.81 -58.87
N SER A 11 -5.91 1.95 -58.22
CA SER A 11 -7.05 2.84 -58.36
C SER A 11 -7.93 2.53 -57.15
N PHE A 12 -8.45 3.60 -56.55
CA PHE A 12 -9.47 3.62 -55.53
C PHE A 12 -10.68 2.79 -55.97
N ILE A 13 -10.99 1.70 -55.26
CA ILE A 13 -12.32 1.08 -55.27
C ILE A 13 -12.70 0.86 -53.81
N ALA A 14 -13.65 1.67 -53.36
CA ALA A 14 -14.44 1.44 -52.17
C ALA A 14 -15.13 0.08 -52.31
N THR A 15 -15.02 -0.78 -51.32
CA THR A 15 -15.86 -1.97 -51.22
C THR A 15 -16.32 -2.12 -49.78
N ASP A 16 -17.62 -1.91 -49.63
CA ASP A 16 -18.52 -2.35 -48.57
C ASP A 16 -17.93 -2.65 -47.20
N ASN A 17 -18.08 -1.65 -46.33
CA ASN A 17 -18.17 -1.82 -44.91
C ASN A 17 -19.52 -2.49 -44.57
N GLN A 18 -19.58 -3.82 -44.69
CA GLN A 18 -20.67 -4.64 -44.14
C GLN A 18 -20.14 -5.50 -43.00
N VAL A 19 -20.25 -4.97 -41.79
CA VAL A 19 -20.20 -5.74 -40.55
C VAL A 19 -21.44 -6.65 -40.53
N PRO A 20 -21.30 -7.98 -40.41
CA PRO A 20 -22.46 -8.87 -40.42
C PRO A 20 -23.37 -8.62 -39.20
N ALA A 21 -24.63 -8.33 -39.50
CA ALA A 21 -25.72 -8.12 -38.57
C ALA A 21 -26.12 -9.43 -37.86
N SER A 22 -25.40 -9.81 -36.81
CA SER A 22 -25.86 -10.84 -35.87
C SER A 22 -25.26 -10.67 -34.48
N LEU A 23 -25.28 -9.47 -33.92
CA LEU A 23 -24.79 -9.21 -32.56
C LEU A 23 -25.53 -8.03 -31.91
N ASN A 24 -26.85 -7.92 -32.03
CA ASN A 24 -27.61 -6.93 -31.27
C ASN A 24 -29.02 -7.40 -30.94
N THR A 25 -29.14 -8.17 -29.85
CA THR A 25 -30.42 -8.31 -29.11
C THR A 25 -30.21 -8.31 -27.58
N ASN A 26 -29.02 -8.00 -27.06
CA ASN A 26 -28.76 -7.99 -25.62
C ASN A 26 -28.22 -6.65 -25.09
N MET A 27 -28.68 -5.52 -25.64
CA MET A 27 -28.34 -4.16 -25.16
C MET A 27 -29.51 -3.43 -24.45
N ALA A 28 -30.44 -4.16 -23.83
CA ALA A 28 -31.57 -3.54 -23.12
C ALA A 28 -31.99 -4.24 -21.81
N LYS A 29 -31.07 -4.92 -21.10
CA LYS A 29 -31.39 -5.57 -19.81
C LYS A 29 -30.31 -5.50 -18.72
N ASN A 30 -29.38 -4.55 -18.76
CA ASN A 30 -28.48 -4.34 -17.60
C ASN A 30 -28.50 -2.92 -17.02
N THR A 31 -29.55 -2.15 -17.29
CA THR A 31 -29.87 -0.99 -16.45
C THR A 31 -30.72 -1.46 -15.26
N SER A 32 -30.11 -2.22 -14.35
CA SER A 32 -30.68 -2.45 -13.03
C SER A 32 -29.55 -2.37 -12.02
N THR A 33 -29.50 -1.23 -11.34
CA THR A 33 -29.06 -1.12 -9.95
C THR A 33 -27.65 -1.64 -9.69
N ILE A 34 -26.71 -0.69 -9.55
CA ILE A 34 -25.51 -0.89 -8.73
C ILE A 34 -26.02 -1.24 -7.33
N GLN A 35 -26.26 -2.53 -7.10
CA GLN A 35 -26.47 -3.04 -5.76
C GLN A 35 -25.12 -2.98 -5.10
N ASP A 36 -25.02 -2.01 -4.19
CA ASP A 36 -24.18 -2.05 -3.01
C ASP A 36 -24.10 -3.49 -2.48
N LYS A 37 -23.07 -4.24 -2.90
CA LYS A 37 -22.67 -5.49 -2.26
C LYS A 37 -21.90 -5.10 -1.01
N THR A 38 -22.61 -4.53 -0.05
CA THR A 38 -22.23 -4.62 1.35
C THR A 38 -22.08 -6.11 1.66
N LEU A 39 -20.83 -6.52 1.86
CA LEU A 39 -20.48 -7.83 2.40
C LEU A 39 -21.37 -8.03 3.64
N PRO A 40 -22.18 -9.11 3.74
CA PRO A 40 -23.21 -9.20 4.76
C PRO A 40 -22.56 -9.03 6.13
N GLU A 41 -22.99 -8.02 6.89
CA GLU A 41 -22.37 -7.59 8.16
C GLU A 41 -22.18 -8.75 9.15
N LYS A 42 -22.99 -9.80 9.01
CA LYS A 42 -22.90 -11.03 9.81
C LYS A 42 -21.65 -11.85 9.51
N HIS A 43 -21.23 -11.95 8.24
CA HIS A 43 -20.03 -12.69 7.83
C HIS A 43 -18.76 -11.95 8.25
N THR A 44 -18.76 -10.62 8.19
CA THR A 44 -17.65 -9.82 8.74
C THR A 44 -17.62 -9.88 10.26
N GLN A 45 -18.76 -9.84 10.96
CA GLN A 45 -18.80 -9.97 12.43
C GLN A 45 -18.34 -11.34 12.92
N THR A 46 -18.73 -12.44 12.27
CA THR A 46 -18.27 -13.80 12.62
C THR A 46 -16.78 -13.99 12.34
N LEU A 47 -16.29 -13.57 11.17
CA LEU A 47 -14.85 -13.60 10.87
C LEU A 47 -14.03 -12.73 11.83
N MET A 48 -14.51 -11.53 12.17
CA MET A 48 -13.83 -10.67 13.14
C MET A 48 -13.83 -11.31 14.54
N GLY A 49 -14.91 -11.99 14.94
CA GLY A 49 -14.99 -12.72 16.21
C GLY A 49 -14.00 -13.89 16.33
N GLU A 50 -13.70 -14.58 15.23
CA GLU A 50 -12.72 -15.68 15.19
C GLU A 50 -11.26 -15.19 14.98
N LEU A 51 -11.05 -14.09 14.26
CA LEU A 51 -9.72 -13.54 13.98
C LEU A 51 -9.14 -12.76 15.15
N VAL A 52 -9.96 -12.03 15.92
CA VAL A 52 -9.50 -11.28 17.10
C VAL A 52 -8.75 -12.15 18.12
N PRO A 53 -9.23 -13.35 18.55
CA PRO A 53 -8.48 -14.19 19.48
C PRO A 53 -7.17 -14.72 18.90
N VAL A 54 -7.10 -14.95 17.58
CA VAL A 54 -5.86 -15.38 16.90
C VAL A 54 -4.82 -14.26 16.90
N VAL A 55 -5.20 -13.05 16.48
CA VAL A 55 -4.27 -11.89 16.48
C VAL A 55 -3.83 -11.55 17.92
N THR A 56 -4.72 -11.68 18.89
CA THR A 56 -4.42 -11.41 20.30
C THR A 56 -3.46 -12.44 20.90
N SER A 57 -3.60 -13.73 20.56
CA SER A 57 -2.68 -14.77 21.04
C SER A 57 -1.28 -14.65 20.44
N ILE A 58 -1.19 -14.40 19.13
CA ILE A 58 0.10 -14.17 18.43
C ILE A 58 0.84 -12.99 19.06
N THR A 59 0.14 -11.87 19.31
CA THR A 59 0.75 -10.68 19.90
C THR A 59 1.15 -10.90 21.36
N ALA A 60 0.36 -11.65 22.14
CA ALA A 60 0.71 -12.00 23.52
C ALA A 60 1.97 -12.89 23.58
N GLU A 61 2.10 -13.87 22.68
CA GLU A 61 3.26 -14.74 22.62
C GLU A 61 4.52 -13.98 22.17
N ALA A 62 4.39 -13.13 21.15
CA ALA A 62 5.49 -12.29 20.65
C ALA A 62 6.00 -11.28 21.70
N THR A 63 5.17 -10.88 22.66
CA THR A 63 5.51 -9.89 23.69
C THR A 63 5.83 -10.49 25.06
N LYS A 64 5.79 -11.81 25.20
CA LYS A 64 6.07 -12.51 26.46
C LYS A 64 7.55 -12.39 26.82
N ASN A 65 7.83 -11.95 28.05
CA ASN A 65 9.19 -11.97 28.59
C ASN A 65 9.67 -13.40 28.76
N ARG A 66 10.86 -13.71 28.24
CA ARG A 66 11.51 -15.02 28.39
C ARG A 66 12.54 -14.97 29.52
N PRO A 67 12.73 -16.08 30.26
CA PRO A 67 13.74 -16.13 31.30
C PRO A 67 15.15 -15.98 30.67
N GLY A 68 16.03 -15.24 31.33
CA GLY A 68 17.42 -15.03 30.88
C GLY A 68 17.66 -13.76 30.04
N GLN A 69 16.61 -13.03 29.63
CA GLN A 69 16.79 -11.77 28.91
C GLN A 69 17.35 -10.67 29.82
N PRO A 70 18.28 -9.84 29.33
CA PRO A 70 18.80 -8.71 30.10
C PRO A 70 17.69 -7.69 30.37
N THR A 71 17.54 -7.30 31.63
CA THR A 71 16.57 -6.26 32.06
C THR A 71 17.24 -4.92 32.36
N LYS A 72 18.55 -4.90 32.55
CA LYS A 72 19.32 -3.70 32.83
C LYS A 72 19.61 -2.95 31.54
N ARG A 73 19.30 -1.65 31.51
CA ARG A 73 19.64 -0.76 30.40
C ARG A 73 21.14 -0.48 30.40
N THR A 74 21.83 -0.86 29.34
CA THR A 74 23.21 -0.45 29.03
C THR A 74 23.21 0.34 27.72
N GLU A 75 24.20 1.23 27.54
CA GLU A 75 24.30 2.03 26.31
C GLU A 75 24.56 1.14 25.09
N GLU A 76 25.38 0.10 25.25
CA GLU A 76 25.67 -0.90 24.20
C GLU A 76 24.39 -1.59 23.69
N LEU A 77 23.47 -1.97 24.58
CA LEU A 77 22.20 -2.57 24.19
C LEU A 77 21.29 -1.57 23.47
N VAL A 78 21.29 -0.31 23.91
CA VAL A 78 20.51 0.74 23.25
C VAL A 78 21.04 0.98 21.84
N GLU A 79 22.35 1.06 21.67
CA GLU A 79 23.00 1.27 20.38
C GLU A 79 22.75 0.11 19.42
N GLU A 80 22.88 -1.14 19.89
CA GLU A 80 22.58 -2.32 19.09
C GLU A 80 21.11 -2.37 18.64
N ILE A 81 20.17 -1.96 19.51
CA ILE A 81 18.76 -1.84 19.14
C ILE A 81 18.56 -0.74 18.07
N CYS A 82 19.20 0.43 18.23
CA CYS A 82 19.15 1.50 17.24
C CYS A 82 19.68 1.02 15.89
N SER A 83 20.85 0.39 15.85
CA SER A 83 21.46 -0.12 14.63
C SER A 83 20.56 -1.14 13.91
N ARG A 84 19.93 -2.06 14.65
CA ARG A 84 18.97 -3.01 14.06
C ARG A 84 17.68 -2.34 13.57
N LEU A 85 17.20 -1.30 14.26
CA LEU A 85 16.05 -0.51 13.81
C LEU A 85 16.37 0.26 12.52
N GLU A 86 17.58 0.82 12.41
CA GLU A 86 18.10 1.48 11.20
C GLU A 86 18.27 0.50 10.03
N CYS A 87 18.50 -0.78 10.30
CA CYS A 87 18.45 -1.84 9.29
C CYS A 87 17.01 -2.21 8.87
N GLY A 88 15.98 -1.56 9.42
CA GLY A 88 14.56 -1.82 9.12
C GLY A 88 13.93 -2.97 9.92
N GLN A 89 14.68 -3.58 10.85
CA GLN A 89 14.17 -4.72 11.63
C GLN A 89 13.03 -4.28 12.56
N ALA A 90 12.02 -5.14 12.73
CA ALA A 90 10.93 -4.84 13.65
C ALA A 90 11.39 -5.00 15.10
N LEU A 91 10.96 -4.09 15.99
CA LEU A 91 11.33 -4.14 17.41
C LEU A 91 10.98 -5.48 18.07
N LEU A 92 9.84 -6.08 17.72
CA LEU A 92 9.44 -7.40 18.21
C LEU A 92 10.42 -8.50 17.77
N MET A 93 10.95 -8.42 16.54
CA MET A 93 11.96 -9.38 16.06
C MET A 93 13.28 -9.20 16.81
N ILE A 94 13.67 -7.95 17.08
CA ILE A 94 14.87 -7.65 17.88
C ILE A 94 14.70 -8.23 19.30
N CYS A 95 13.60 -7.93 19.97
CA CYS A 95 13.31 -8.42 21.34
C CYS A 95 13.07 -9.94 21.43
N ASN A 96 12.92 -10.62 20.28
CA ASN A 96 12.78 -12.07 20.23
C ASN A 96 14.12 -12.79 20.42
N ASP A 97 15.23 -12.10 20.18
CA ASP A 97 16.59 -12.60 20.41
C ASP A 97 16.85 -12.79 21.93
N PRO A 98 17.39 -13.94 22.37
CA PRO A 98 17.70 -14.19 23.78
C PRO A 98 18.73 -13.20 24.36
N ALA A 99 19.62 -12.63 23.54
CA ALA A 99 20.59 -11.63 23.98
C ALA A 99 19.96 -10.23 24.15
N MET A 100 18.72 -10.02 23.66
CA MET A 100 18.05 -8.73 23.67
C MET A 100 17.07 -8.60 24.85
N PRO A 101 16.84 -7.37 25.34
CA PRO A 101 15.83 -7.12 26.35
C PRO A 101 14.43 -7.43 25.81
N GLY A 102 13.58 -7.98 26.69
CA GLY A 102 12.19 -8.27 26.35
C GLY A 102 11.40 -7.01 25.96
N TYR A 103 10.39 -7.19 25.11
CA TYR A 103 9.62 -6.08 24.53
C TYR A 103 9.02 -5.15 25.60
N ARG A 104 8.49 -5.72 26.69
CA ARG A 104 7.90 -4.94 27.79
C ARG A 104 8.93 -4.03 28.45
N THR A 105 10.15 -4.54 28.66
CA THR A 105 11.27 -3.80 29.24
C THR A 105 11.66 -2.61 28.37
N VAL A 106 11.78 -2.83 27.06
CA VAL A 106 12.12 -1.76 26.11
C VAL A 106 11.03 -0.68 26.03
N MET A 107 9.76 -1.08 26.09
CA MET A 107 8.64 -0.13 26.16
C MET A 107 8.63 0.67 27.46
N GLU A 108 9.03 0.05 28.58
CA GLU A 108 9.15 0.72 29.86
C GLU A 108 10.29 1.76 29.86
N TRP A 109 11.42 1.46 29.20
CA TRP A 109 12.50 2.43 29.01
C TRP A 109 12.05 3.65 28.21
N GLN A 110 11.33 3.45 27.10
CA GLN A 110 10.80 4.55 26.28
C GLN A 110 9.77 5.42 27.02
N ARG A 111 9.00 4.84 27.95
CA ARG A 111 8.04 5.60 28.77
C ARG A 111 8.72 6.46 29.83
N ARG A 112 9.85 6.01 30.36
CA ARG A 112 10.61 6.74 31.38
C ARG A 112 11.52 7.82 30.79
N ASP A 113 12.00 7.62 29.57
CA ASP A 113 13.01 8.46 28.95
C ASP A 113 12.58 8.89 27.53
N GLN A 114 12.14 10.14 27.43
CA GLN A 114 11.68 10.70 26.15
C GLN A 114 12.83 10.90 25.15
N THR A 115 14.07 11.09 25.62
CA THR A 115 15.23 11.26 24.73
C THR A 115 15.55 9.94 24.02
N LEU A 116 15.52 8.83 24.76
CA LEU A 116 15.64 7.48 24.21
C LEU A 116 14.52 7.17 23.21
N ARG A 117 13.28 7.56 23.54
CA ARG A 117 12.15 7.38 22.64
C ARG A 117 12.34 8.13 21.32
N ASN A 118 12.83 9.37 21.36
CA ASN A 118 13.10 10.14 20.15
C ASN A 118 14.19 9.46 19.31
N ARG A 119 15.28 9.04 19.94
CA ARG A 119 16.38 8.34 19.27
C ARG A 119 15.91 7.04 18.57
N PHE A 120 15.01 6.29 19.19
CA PHE A 120 14.38 5.13 18.53
C PHE A 120 13.41 5.49 17.39
N ASN A 121 12.79 6.67 17.44
CA ASN A 121 11.96 7.13 16.33
C ASN A 121 12.83 7.58 15.16
N ASP A 122 13.92 8.30 15.43
CA ASP A 122 14.90 8.70 14.42
C ASP A 122 15.49 7.46 13.72
N ALA A 123 15.88 6.43 14.49
CA ALA A 123 16.35 5.15 13.96
C ALA A 123 15.30 4.44 13.07
N ARG A 124 14.00 4.55 13.40
CA ARG A 124 12.91 4.00 12.56
C ARG A 124 12.67 4.82 11.30
N GLU A 125 12.89 6.13 11.35
CA GLU A 125 12.81 7.01 10.19
C GLU A 125 13.93 6.68 9.20
N GLU A 126 15.14 6.42 9.69
CA GLU A 126 16.27 5.98 8.85
C GLU A 126 16.06 4.55 8.33
N GLY A 127 15.56 3.64 9.18
CA GLY A 127 15.18 2.29 8.76
C GLY A 127 14.11 2.24 7.67
N ALA A 128 13.39 3.33 7.40
CA ALA A 128 12.45 3.41 6.30
C ALA A 128 13.13 3.29 4.92
N TYR A 129 14.39 3.71 4.79
CA TYR A 129 15.18 3.52 3.57
C TYR A 129 15.54 2.05 3.36
N ALA A 130 16.03 1.38 4.40
CA ALA A 130 16.33 -0.04 4.35
C ALA A 130 15.09 -0.88 3.99
N LEU A 131 13.90 -0.51 4.50
CA LEU A 131 12.64 -1.14 4.13
C LEU A 131 12.28 -0.94 2.65
N ASP A 132 12.62 0.20 2.07
CA ASP A 132 12.40 0.51 0.65
C ASP A 132 13.27 -0.36 -0.24
N ASP A 133 14.56 -0.45 0.08
CA ASP A 133 15.51 -1.30 -0.63
C ASP A 133 15.07 -2.77 -0.55
N VAL A 134 14.72 -3.27 0.65
CA VAL A 134 14.25 -4.66 0.80
C VAL A 134 12.97 -4.91 0.00
N ALA A 135 12.02 -3.97 -0.04
CA ALA A 135 10.81 -4.11 -0.85
C ALA A 135 11.12 -4.20 -2.34
N GLU A 136 12.07 -3.40 -2.84
CA GLU A 136 12.56 -3.46 -4.22
C GLU A 136 13.23 -4.82 -4.52
N LEU A 137 14.05 -5.34 -3.60
CA LEU A 137 14.71 -6.64 -3.77
C LEU A 137 13.69 -7.80 -3.84
N ILE A 138 12.64 -7.74 -3.01
CA ILE A 138 11.56 -8.73 -3.01
C ILE A 138 10.77 -8.64 -4.32
N ALA A 139 10.39 -7.43 -4.75
CA ALA A 139 9.66 -7.21 -6.00
C ALA A 139 10.44 -7.71 -7.23
N ARG A 140 11.77 -7.58 -7.22
CA ARG A 140 12.68 -8.11 -8.25
C ARG A 140 12.92 -9.61 -8.17
N LYS A 141 12.39 -10.30 -7.15
CA LYS A 141 12.54 -11.74 -6.93
C LYS A 141 14.00 -12.19 -6.81
N ILE A 142 14.82 -11.39 -6.13
CA ILE A 142 16.24 -11.72 -5.92
C ILE A 142 16.33 -12.92 -4.96
N PRO A 143 17.13 -13.96 -5.28
CA PRO A 143 17.28 -15.12 -4.42
C PRO A 143 17.86 -14.72 -3.06
N GLY A 144 17.25 -15.22 -1.98
CA GLY A 144 17.62 -14.90 -0.61
C GLY A 144 16.77 -13.80 0.05
N PHE A 145 16.09 -12.96 -0.75
CA PHE A 145 15.14 -11.97 -0.24
C PHE A 145 13.69 -12.33 -0.56
N ALA A 146 13.44 -12.87 -1.75
CA ALA A 146 12.11 -13.34 -2.14
C ALA A 146 11.93 -14.83 -1.80
N THR A 147 10.73 -15.18 -1.33
CA THR A 147 10.37 -16.58 -1.00
C THR A 147 10.04 -17.36 -2.27
N GLY A 148 9.62 -16.66 -3.34
CA GLY A 148 9.24 -17.26 -4.63
C GLY A 148 7.73 -17.52 -4.74
N ASP A 149 6.99 -17.47 -3.63
CA ASP A 149 5.53 -17.37 -3.64
C ASP A 149 5.12 -15.91 -3.85
N TYR A 150 4.55 -15.62 -5.02
CA TYR A 150 4.10 -14.28 -5.39
C TYR A 150 3.12 -13.69 -4.38
N ARG A 151 2.20 -14.48 -3.81
CA ARG A 151 1.19 -13.95 -2.89
C ARG A 151 1.80 -13.48 -1.58
N TYR A 152 2.74 -14.25 -1.06
CA TYR A 152 3.45 -13.91 0.15
C TYR A 152 4.35 -12.70 -0.07
N ASP A 153 5.11 -12.69 -1.16
CA ASP A 153 6.03 -11.61 -1.49
C ASP A 153 5.28 -10.29 -1.74
N ASP A 154 4.12 -10.32 -2.44
CA ASP A 154 3.25 -9.15 -2.67
C ASP A 154 2.64 -8.62 -1.35
N MET A 155 2.16 -9.53 -0.49
CA MET A 155 1.68 -9.15 0.85
C MET A 155 2.80 -8.51 1.67
N LEU A 156 4.00 -9.06 1.63
CA LEU A 156 5.15 -8.54 2.37
C LEU A 156 5.53 -7.14 1.87
N VAL A 157 5.60 -6.93 0.55
CA VAL A 157 5.83 -5.61 -0.05
C VAL A 157 4.77 -4.60 0.40
N GLY A 158 3.49 -5.01 0.45
CA GLY A 158 2.41 -4.18 0.96
C GLY A 158 2.59 -3.78 2.42
N VAL A 159 2.96 -4.72 3.30
CA VAL A 159 3.24 -4.48 4.72
C VAL A 159 4.46 -3.55 4.90
N LEU A 160 5.53 -3.77 4.13
CA LEU A 160 6.72 -2.91 4.15
C LEU A 160 6.40 -1.49 3.69
N ALA A 161 5.62 -1.33 2.63
CA ALA A 161 5.16 -0.04 2.14
C ALA A 161 4.31 0.70 3.18
N GLN A 162 3.41 -0.01 3.88
CA GLN A 162 2.62 0.56 4.98
C GLN A 162 3.53 1.03 6.12
N ARG A 163 4.48 0.19 6.57
CA ARG A 163 5.44 0.54 7.63
C ARG A 163 6.26 1.77 7.26
N LYS A 164 6.77 1.83 6.02
CA LYS A 164 7.53 2.96 5.48
C LYS A 164 6.73 4.27 5.53
N ARG A 165 5.46 4.24 5.13
CA ARG A 165 4.55 5.41 5.17
C ARG A 165 4.31 5.95 6.58
N TYR A 166 4.18 5.06 7.57
CA TYR A 166 3.97 5.48 8.96
C TYR A 166 5.27 5.90 9.66
N ALA A 167 6.40 5.27 9.32
CA ALA A 167 7.70 5.63 9.87
C ALA A 167 8.11 7.04 9.44
N ASN A 168 8.02 7.35 8.14
CA ASN A 168 8.37 8.68 7.63
C ASN A 168 7.28 9.21 6.69
N ARG A 169 6.22 9.74 7.31
CA ARG A 169 5.06 10.29 6.60
C ARG A 169 5.43 11.46 5.70
N LYS A 170 6.39 12.30 6.10
CA LYS A 170 6.78 13.49 5.33
C LYS A 170 7.41 13.13 3.98
N ARG A 171 8.14 12.01 3.92
CA ARG A 171 8.92 11.62 2.75
C ARG A 171 8.23 10.60 1.86
N PHE A 172 7.59 9.58 2.45
CA PHE A 172 7.04 8.45 1.70
C PHE A 172 5.50 8.48 1.56
N THR A 173 4.84 9.53 2.03
CA THR A 173 3.41 9.73 1.73
C THR A 173 3.23 10.15 0.28
N GLU A 174 2.11 9.71 -0.28
CA GLU A 174 1.63 10.15 -1.58
C GLU A 174 1.30 11.65 -1.56
N LYS A 175 1.95 12.41 -2.43
CA LYS A 175 1.67 13.84 -2.59
C LYS A 175 0.57 13.99 -3.62
N VAL A 176 -0.64 14.31 -3.17
CA VAL A 176 -1.79 14.56 -4.04
C VAL A 176 -1.97 16.07 -4.19
N GLN A 177 -1.83 16.58 -5.41
CA GLN A 177 -2.25 17.93 -5.75
C GLN A 177 -3.72 17.88 -6.16
N VAL A 178 -4.57 18.55 -5.39
CA VAL A 178 -6.00 18.67 -5.70
C VAL A 178 -6.25 20.08 -6.22
N GLU A 179 -6.54 20.19 -7.50
CA GLU A 179 -7.06 21.43 -8.06
C GLU A 179 -8.55 21.52 -7.71
N ILE A 180 -8.89 22.46 -6.84
CA ILE A 180 -10.27 22.73 -6.45
C ILE A 180 -10.82 23.77 -7.43
N THR A 181 -11.57 23.33 -8.44
CA THR A 181 -12.27 24.23 -9.35
C THR A 181 -13.59 24.67 -8.73
N ASP A 182 -13.76 25.98 -8.50
CA ASP A 182 -15.06 26.55 -8.10
C ASP A 182 -16.00 26.54 -9.31
N GLN A 183 -16.75 25.45 -9.50
CA GLN A 183 -17.83 25.40 -10.46
C GLN A 183 -19.00 26.22 -9.91
N ARG A 184 -18.98 27.52 -10.19
CA ARG A 184 -20.17 28.37 -10.00
C ARG A 184 -21.25 27.89 -10.97
N VAL A 185 -22.23 27.17 -10.43
CA VAL A 185 -23.46 26.83 -11.15
C VAL A 185 -24.19 28.15 -11.39
N PHE A 186 -24.04 28.71 -12.59
CA PHE A 186 -24.92 29.79 -13.05
C PHE A 186 -26.28 29.17 -13.35
N LEU A 187 -27.21 29.30 -12.39
CA LEU A 187 -28.62 29.11 -12.67
C LEU A 187 -29.05 30.25 -13.59
N LEU A 188 -29.25 29.95 -14.88
CA LEU A 188 -29.92 30.89 -15.77
C LEU A 188 -31.32 31.14 -15.20
N PRO A 189 -31.69 32.41 -14.94
CA PRO A 189 -33.05 32.71 -14.50
C PRO A 189 -34.04 32.25 -15.58
N PRO A 190 -35.20 31.69 -15.21
CA PRO A 190 -36.18 31.16 -16.16
C PRO A 190 -36.69 32.22 -17.15
N ASP A 191 -36.58 33.49 -16.78
CA ASP A 191 -36.98 34.64 -17.60
C ASP A 191 -35.97 34.97 -18.73
N ALA A 192 -34.79 34.33 -18.75
CA ALA A 192 -33.76 34.54 -19.77
C ALA A 192 -33.85 33.56 -20.96
N ILE A 193 -34.80 32.61 -20.91
CA ILE A 193 -35.08 31.71 -22.03
C ILE A 193 -36.23 32.33 -22.82
N ASP A 194 -35.92 33.25 -23.74
CA ASP A 194 -36.86 33.70 -24.75
C ASP A 194 -37.17 32.49 -25.65
N GLY A 195 -38.17 31.71 -25.26
CA GLY A 195 -38.76 30.69 -26.09
C GLY A 195 -39.40 31.35 -27.29
N GLN A 196 -38.66 31.46 -28.40
CA GLN A 196 -39.31 31.51 -29.72
C GLN A 196 -39.94 30.13 -29.95
N GLY A 197 -41.15 29.97 -29.41
CA GLY A 197 -42.04 28.88 -29.78
C GLY A 197 -42.35 29.01 -31.27
N TYR A 198 -41.97 27.98 -32.02
CA TYR A 198 -42.41 27.76 -33.40
C TYR A 198 -43.87 27.30 -33.43
#